data_AF-Q21NM7-F1
#
_entry.id   AF-Q21NM7-F1
#
_cell.length_a   1.000
_cell.length_b   1.000
_cell.length_c   1.000
_cell.angle_alpha   90.00
_cell.angle_beta   90.00
_cell.angle_gamma   90.00
#
_symmetry.space_group_name_H-M   'P 1'
#
loop_
_entity.id
_entity.type
_entity.pdbx_description
1 polymer ?
#
loop_
_entity_poly.entity_id
_entity_poly.type
_entity_poly.pdbx_seq_one_letter_code
_entity_poly.pdbx_strand_id
1 'polypeptide(L)'
;MRITTIVFIYFMLSGCAHKVFDVSSHPYFSNYSGNTLSTQRDAKLCLNIDDKNHFTFRRVKLVSASEWCSFEELAIIPAGSTVYVEGVKEYWVPFRGSHWVALGVVTIAGQTYKFEFIYGYFSIIRAPWENDEEPISKAVPKQSKA
;
A
#
# COMPACT_ATOMS: atom_id res chain seq x y z
N MET A 1 -41.46 -15.90 13.29
CA MET A 1 -41.00 -15.61 11.91
C MET A 1 -40.42 -14.20 11.69
N ARG A 2 -40.22 -13.37 12.73
CA ARG A 2 -39.56 -12.04 12.59
C ARG A 2 -38.07 -12.03 12.94
N ILE A 3 -37.61 -12.97 13.77
CA ILE A 3 -36.22 -13.01 14.26
C ILE A 3 -35.26 -13.58 13.20
N THR A 4 -35.68 -14.59 12.42
CA THR A 4 -34.86 -15.21 11.38
C THR A 4 -34.53 -14.27 10.22
N THR A 5 -35.46 -13.39 9.82
CA THR A 5 -35.21 -12.38 8.77
C THR A 5 -34.23 -11.30 9.22
N ILE A 6 -34.27 -10.90 10.49
CA ILE A 6 -33.35 -9.89 11.06
C ILE A 6 -31.91 -10.44 11.13
N VAL A 7 -31.74 -11.72 11.52
CA VAL A 7 -30.42 -12.36 11.53
C VAL A 7 -29.84 -12.47 10.12
N PHE A 8 -30.65 -12.80 9.11
CA PHE A 8 -30.18 -12.91 7.72
C PHE A 8 -29.73 -11.56 7.13
N ILE A 9 -30.45 -10.48 7.43
CA ILE A 9 -30.08 -9.11 7.03
C ILE A 9 -28.79 -8.66 7.72
N TYR A 10 -28.59 -9.01 9.00
CA TYR A 10 -27.36 -8.68 9.72
C TYR A 10 -26.12 -9.39 9.16
N PHE A 11 -26.26 -10.67 8.78
CA PHE A 11 -25.18 -11.40 8.11
C PHE A 11 -24.87 -10.81 6.72
N MET A 12 -25.89 -10.42 5.94
CA MET A 12 -25.66 -9.78 4.63
C MET A 12 -24.99 -8.39 4.74
N LEU A 13 -25.29 -7.60 5.76
CA LEU A 13 -24.69 -6.26 5.93
C LEU A 13 -23.25 -6.31 6.44
N SER A 14 -22.89 -7.32 7.25
CA SER A 14 -21.52 -7.48 7.78
C SER A 14 -20.51 -8.00 6.75
N GLY A 15 -20.99 -8.68 5.69
CA GLY A 15 -20.17 -9.26 4.62
C GLY A 15 -19.57 -8.27 3.61
N CYS A 16 -19.90 -6.98 3.72
CA CYS A 16 -19.39 -5.92 2.84
C CYS A 16 -18.49 -4.90 3.57
N ALA A 17 -18.25 -5.09 4.88
CA ALA A 17 -17.40 -4.19 5.65
C ALA A 17 -15.92 -4.48 5.33
N HIS A 18 -15.28 -3.55 4.62
CA HIS A 18 -13.83 -3.53 4.51
C HIS A 18 -13.21 -3.22 5.87
N LYS A 19 -12.01 -3.75 6.12
CA LYS A 19 -11.26 -3.47 7.34
C LYS A 19 -9.89 -2.91 6.99
N VAL A 20 -9.48 -1.89 7.72
CA VAL A 20 -8.12 -1.33 7.64
C VAL A 20 -7.41 -1.64 8.95
N PHE A 21 -6.26 -2.28 8.85
CA PHE A 21 -5.39 -2.57 9.98
C PHE A 21 -4.07 -1.82 9.84
N ASP A 22 -3.54 -1.32 10.94
CA ASP A 22 -2.15 -0.89 10.99
C ASP A 22 -1.27 -2.12 11.19
N VAL A 23 -0.38 -2.37 10.23
CA VAL A 23 0.53 -3.52 10.25
C VAL A 23 1.98 -3.06 10.24
N SER A 24 2.24 -1.80 10.59
CA SER A 24 3.59 -1.22 10.64
C SER A 24 4.53 -1.98 11.57
N SER A 25 4.00 -2.57 12.65
CA SER A 25 4.76 -3.38 13.60
C SER A 25 5.00 -4.82 13.15
N HIS A 26 4.44 -5.26 12.01
CA HIS A 26 4.65 -6.61 11.51
C HIS A 26 6.15 -6.83 11.20
N PRO A 27 6.76 -7.99 11.54
CA PRO A 27 8.20 -8.21 11.37
C PRO A 27 8.74 -7.84 9.99
N TYR A 28 7.98 -8.16 8.93
CA TYR A 28 8.31 -7.77 7.56
C TYR A 28 8.39 -6.24 7.34
N PHE A 29 7.43 -5.47 7.87
CA PHE A 29 7.32 -4.03 7.61
C PHE A 29 8.04 -3.17 8.67
N SER A 30 8.34 -3.74 9.83
CA SER A 30 8.89 -3.04 10.99
C SER A 30 10.24 -2.38 10.73
N ASN A 31 11.05 -2.97 9.85
CA ASN A 31 12.34 -2.40 9.45
C ASN A 31 12.20 -1.18 8.52
N TYR A 32 11.04 -0.99 7.91
CA TYR A 32 10.78 0.11 6.97
C TYR A 32 9.93 1.21 7.62
N SER A 33 8.93 0.82 8.40
CA SER A 33 7.94 1.72 8.98
C SER A 33 8.58 2.65 10.02
N GLY A 34 8.31 3.95 9.90
CA GLY A 34 8.89 4.98 10.75
C GLY A 34 10.35 5.33 10.40
N ASN A 35 10.88 4.83 9.28
CA ASN A 35 12.27 5.03 8.90
C ASN A 35 12.43 5.82 7.61
N THR A 36 13.57 6.52 7.54
CA THR A 36 14.07 7.13 6.31
C THR A 36 14.94 6.12 5.58
N LEU A 37 14.58 5.81 4.33
CA LEU A 37 15.17 4.76 3.52
C LEU A 37 15.71 5.34 2.21
N SER A 38 16.75 4.71 1.67
CA SER A 38 17.27 5.03 0.33
C SER A 38 16.65 4.10 -0.71
N THR A 39 16.16 4.65 -1.82
CA THR A 39 15.69 3.84 -2.95
C THR A 39 16.87 3.10 -3.58
N GLN A 40 16.67 1.84 -3.90
CA GLN A 40 17.67 0.99 -4.56
C GLN A 40 17.54 1.06 -6.08
N ARG A 41 16.41 1.56 -6.59
CA ARG A 41 16.12 1.66 -8.01
C ARG A 41 15.22 2.85 -8.32
N ASP A 42 15.19 3.23 -9.59
CA ASP A 42 14.34 4.29 -10.09
C ASP A 42 12.86 3.94 -9.87
N ALA A 43 12.12 4.93 -9.40
CA ALA A 43 10.68 4.89 -9.22
C ALA A 43 10.09 6.18 -9.75
N LYS A 44 8.77 6.29 -9.72
CA LYS A 44 8.10 7.54 -10.06
C LYS A 44 6.83 7.75 -9.28
N LEU A 45 6.47 9.03 -9.16
CA LEU A 45 5.23 9.47 -8.56
C LEU A 45 4.20 9.65 -9.66
N CYS A 46 3.08 8.95 -9.56
CA CYS A 46 1.94 9.11 -10.43
C CYS A 46 0.76 9.72 -9.66
N LEU A 47 0.07 10.66 -10.27
CA LEU A 47 -1.23 11.11 -9.79
C LEU A 47 -2.27 10.02 -10.06
N ASN A 48 -3.05 9.71 -9.04
CA ASN A 48 -4.17 8.80 -9.11
C ASN A 48 -5.46 9.61 -8.97
N ILE A 49 -6.38 9.50 -9.94
CA ILE A 49 -7.71 10.09 -9.80
C ILE A 49 -8.48 9.23 -8.80
N ASP A 50 -8.76 9.84 -7.65
CA ASP A 50 -9.60 9.28 -6.62
C ASP A 50 -11.07 9.38 -7.06
N ASP A 51 -11.49 8.49 -7.97
CA ASP A 51 -12.86 8.49 -8.47
C ASP A 51 -13.74 7.56 -7.62
N LYS A 52 -14.02 8.03 -6.40
CA LYS A 52 -15.17 7.65 -5.54
C LYS A 52 -15.36 6.17 -5.15
N ASN A 53 -14.53 5.21 -5.55
CA ASN A 53 -14.77 3.77 -5.32
C ASN A 53 -13.53 2.91 -4.98
N HIS A 54 -12.33 3.48 -4.78
CA HIS A 54 -11.11 2.68 -4.75
C HIS A 54 -10.29 2.82 -3.47
N PHE A 55 -9.67 1.69 -3.10
CA PHE A 55 -8.97 1.38 -1.86
C PHE A 55 -7.63 2.12 -1.71
N THR A 56 -7.65 3.43 -1.90
CA THR A 56 -6.45 4.26 -1.95
C THR A 56 -6.44 5.20 -0.75
N PHE A 57 -5.32 5.25 -0.06
CA PHE A 57 -5.09 6.13 1.09
C PHE A 57 -4.59 7.49 0.66
N ARG A 58 -3.96 7.60 -0.52
CA ARG A 58 -3.37 8.84 -1.04
C ARG A 58 -3.59 9.03 -2.53
N ARG A 59 -3.60 10.29 -2.94
CA ARG A 59 -3.76 10.70 -4.34
C ARG A 59 -2.50 10.47 -5.18
N VAL A 60 -1.34 10.30 -4.55
CA VAL A 60 -0.07 10.08 -5.24
C VAL A 60 0.37 8.66 -4.99
N LYS A 61 0.65 7.92 -6.07
CA LYS A 61 1.21 6.57 -6.02
C LYS A 61 2.69 6.61 -6.35
N LEU A 62 3.48 5.90 -5.55
CA LEU A 62 4.83 5.51 -5.93
C LEU A 62 4.73 4.20 -6.69
N VAL A 63 5.27 4.16 -7.90
CA VAL A 63 5.30 2.97 -8.76
C VAL A 63 6.69 2.75 -9.33
N SER A 64 6.92 1.58 -9.95
CA SER A 64 8.16 1.34 -10.70
C SER A 64 8.31 2.37 -11.83
N ALA A 65 9.54 2.78 -12.14
CA ALA A 65 9.79 3.73 -13.25
C ALA A 65 9.20 3.26 -14.59
N SER A 66 9.16 1.94 -14.83
CA SER A 66 8.61 1.32 -16.03
C SER A 66 7.08 1.19 -16.04
N GLU A 67 6.42 1.38 -14.91
CA GLU A 67 4.95 1.24 -14.81
C GLU A 67 4.24 2.43 -15.46
N TRP A 68 3.06 2.25 -16.02
CA TRP A 68 2.33 3.36 -16.64
C TRP A 68 1.55 4.15 -15.58
N CYS A 69 1.66 5.48 -15.59
CA CYS A 69 0.85 6.34 -14.72
C CYS A 69 -0.57 6.44 -15.27
N SER A 70 -1.58 6.11 -14.46
CA SER A 70 -2.98 6.12 -14.91
C SER A 70 -3.50 7.49 -15.35
N PHE A 71 -2.89 8.58 -14.87
CA PHE A 71 -3.30 9.94 -15.19
C PHE A 71 -2.13 10.84 -15.53
N GLU A 72 -1.25 11.11 -14.55
CA GLU A 72 -0.16 12.06 -14.72
C GLU A 72 1.09 11.55 -13.99
N GLU A 73 2.24 11.71 -14.62
CA GLU A 73 3.54 11.54 -13.96
C GLU A 73 3.94 12.87 -13.30
N LEU A 74 4.15 12.85 -11.99
CA LEU A 74 4.45 14.03 -11.21
C LEU A 74 5.96 14.27 -11.07
N ALA A 75 6.73 13.19 -10.89
CA ALA A 75 8.18 13.23 -10.74
C ALA A 75 8.81 11.86 -10.88
N ILE A 76 10.07 11.83 -11.34
CA ILE A 76 10.94 10.66 -11.25
C ILE A 76 11.70 10.71 -9.91
N ILE A 77 11.81 9.55 -9.27
CA ILE A 77 12.61 9.32 -8.06
C ILE A 77 13.80 8.46 -8.47
N PRO A 78 14.98 9.04 -8.68
CA PRO A 78 16.15 8.27 -9.04
C PRO A 78 16.57 7.33 -7.90
N ALA A 79 17.27 6.25 -8.24
CA ALA A 79 17.96 5.41 -7.27
C ALA A 79 18.87 6.26 -6.36
N GLY A 80 18.96 5.89 -5.08
CA GLY A 80 19.66 6.65 -4.04
C GLY A 80 18.84 7.78 -3.41
N SER A 81 17.62 8.03 -3.90
CA SER A 81 16.73 9.05 -3.32
C SER A 81 16.26 8.66 -1.94
N THR A 82 16.12 9.65 -1.08
CA THR A 82 15.65 9.44 0.29
C THR A 82 14.12 9.52 0.37
N VAL A 83 13.49 8.48 0.90
CA VAL A 83 12.06 8.43 1.19
C VAL A 83 11.83 8.15 2.67
N TYR A 84 10.80 8.74 3.26
CA TYR A 84 10.36 8.40 4.61
C TYR A 84 9.12 7.51 4.53
N VAL A 85 9.16 6.31 5.09
CA VAL A 85 7.99 5.43 5.16
C VAL A 85 7.32 5.64 6.51
N GLU A 86 6.13 6.25 6.52
CA GLU A 86 5.38 6.54 7.75
C GLU A 86 4.85 5.26 8.41
N GLY A 87 4.42 4.29 7.60
CA GLY A 87 3.87 3.03 8.09
C GLY A 87 3.19 2.23 6.99
N VAL A 88 2.70 1.05 7.34
CA VAL A 88 2.04 0.12 6.41
C VAL A 88 0.64 -0.20 6.89
N LYS A 89 -0.33 -0.10 5.98
CA LYS A 89 -1.72 -0.46 6.21
C LYS A 89 -2.06 -1.75 5.47
N GLU A 90 -2.83 -2.61 6.11
CA GLU A 90 -3.48 -3.75 5.46
C GLU A 90 -4.94 -3.40 5.25
N TYR A 91 -5.39 -3.47 4.01
CA TYR A 91 -6.77 -3.28 3.62
C TYR A 91 -7.37 -4.63 3.23
N TRP A 92 -8.27 -5.13 4.06
CA TRP A 92 -8.92 -6.43 3.86
C TRP A 92 -10.34 -6.30 3.34
N VAL A 93 -10.64 -7.05 2.28
CA VAL A 93 -11.96 -7.18 1.68
C VAL A 93 -12.36 -8.67 1.69
N PRO A 94 -13.53 -9.03 2.23
CA PRO A 94 -13.98 -10.42 2.38
C PRO A 94 -13.79 -11.34 1.17
N PHE A 95 -13.98 -10.82 -0.05
CA PHE A 95 -13.88 -11.60 -1.30
C PHE A 95 -12.60 -11.34 -2.12
N ARG A 96 -11.84 -10.29 -1.82
CA ARG A 96 -10.61 -9.93 -2.56
C ARG A 96 -9.33 -10.20 -1.77
N GLY A 97 -9.46 -10.58 -0.51
CA GLY A 97 -8.32 -10.74 0.39
C GLY A 97 -7.79 -9.40 0.89
N SER A 98 -6.58 -9.44 1.41
CA SER A 98 -5.86 -8.27 1.89
C SER A 98 -5.08 -7.60 0.78
N HIS A 99 -4.79 -6.32 0.90
CA HIS A 99 -3.64 -5.73 0.23
C HIS A 99 -2.89 -4.81 1.17
N TRP A 100 -1.58 -4.71 0.97
CA TRP A 100 -0.70 -3.96 1.84
C TRP A 100 -0.23 -2.69 1.15
N VAL A 101 -0.26 -1.58 1.88
CA VAL A 101 0.05 -0.27 1.34
C VAL A 101 1.01 0.44 2.29
N ALA A 102 2.21 0.71 1.82
CA ALA A 102 3.12 1.62 2.50
C ALA A 102 2.70 3.07 2.25
N LEU A 103 2.62 3.86 3.31
CA LEU A 103 2.40 5.30 3.23
C LEU A 103 3.72 5.99 3.52
N GLY A 104 4.05 7.01 2.74
CA GLY A 104 5.32 7.70 2.93
C GLY A 104 5.35 9.09 2.36
N VAL A 105 6.51 9.71 2.53
CA VAL A 105 6.81 11.08 2.16
C VAL A 105 8.13 11.10 1.41
N VAL A 106 8.19 11.85 0.31
CA VAL A 106 9.42 12.10 -0.44
C VAL A 106 9.48 13.59 -0.79
N THR A 107 10.68 14.17 -0.75
CA THR A 107 10.89 15.56 -1.17
C THR A 107 11.79 15.58 -2.39
N ILE A 108 11.32 16.17 -3.48
CA ILE A 108 12.01 16.25 -4.76
C ILE A 108 12.00 17.72 -5.19
N ALA A 109 13.16 18.29 -5.50
CA ALA A 109 13.29 19.69 -5.90
C ALA A 109 12.58 20.69 -4.95
N GLY A 110 12.60 20.42 -3.64
CA GLY A 110 11.96 21.26 -2.62
C GLY A 110 10.44 21.07 -2.49
N GLN A 111 9.81 20.23 -3.33
CA GLN A 111 8.41 19.88 -3.21
C GLN A 111 8.25 18.54 -2.48
N THR A 112 7.42 18.54 -1.44
CA THR A 112 7.11 17.34 -0.66
C THR A 112 5.84 16.66 -1.19
N TYR A 113 5.93 15.37 -1.47
CA TYR A 113 4.83 14.53 -1.89
C TYR A 113 4.53 13.47 -0.83
N LYS A 114 3.24 13.34 -0.51
CA LYS A 114 2.70 12.26 0.31
C LYS A 114 2.24 11.14 -0.62
N PHE A 115 2.95 10.01 -0.61
CA PHE A 115 2.69 8.89 -1.52
C PHE A 115 2.15 7.66 -0.80
N GLU A 116 1.46 6.81 -1.57
CA GLU A 116 1.22 5.41 -1.23
C GLU A 116 2.01 4.49 -2.17
N PHE A 117 2.47 3.35 -1.68
CA PHE A 117 3.08 2.27 -2.46
C PHE A 117 2.29 0.99 -2.19
N ILE A 118 1.76 0.35 -3.23
CA ILE A 118 0.97 -0.87 -3.11
C ILE A 118 1.91 -2.07 -3.21
N TYR A 119 2.07 -2.81 -2.12
CA TYR A 119 2.81 -4.07 -2.12
C TYR A 119 2.07 -5.18 -2.88
N GLY A 120 0.75 -5.17 -2.96
CA GLY A 120 -0.04 -6.18 -3.70
C GLY A 120 -1.13 -6.84 -2.86
N TYR A 121 -1.88 -7.76 -3.47
CA TYR A 121 -3.08 -8.40 -2.88
C TYR A 121 -2.85 -9.84 -2.40
N PHE A 122 -2.19 -10.67 -3.20
CA PHE A 122 -1.94 -12.09 -2.85
C PHE A 122 -0.46 -12.40 -2.70
N SER A 123 0.38 -11.42 -2.98
CA SER A 123 1.82 -11.44 -2.84
C SER A 123 2.31 -10.03 -2.53
N ILE A 124 3.48 -9.96 -1.92
CA ILE A 124 4.22 -8.72 -1.72
C ILE A 124 5.18 -8.56 -2.89
N ILE A 125 5.02 -7.49 -3.65
CA ILE A 125 5.98 -7.05 -4.65
C ILE A 125 7.10 -6.28 -3.96
N ARG A 126 8.29 -6.36 -4.54
CA ARG A 126 9.47 -5.69 -4.03
C ARG A 126 9.33 -4.17 -4.10
N ALA A 127 9.44 -3.49 -2.96
CA ALA A 127 9.40 -2.04 -2.89
C ALA A 127 10.69 -1.40 -3.42
N PRO A 128 10.66 -0.13 -3.89
CA PRO A 128 11.83 0.54 -4.43
C PRO A 128 13.01 0.67 -3.45
N TRP A 129 12.76 0.64 -2.14
CA TRP A 129 13.79 0.70 -1.09
C TRP A 129 14.31 -0.66 -0.62
N GLU A 130 13.73 -1.76 -1.08
CA GLU A 130 14.21 -3.11 -0.76
C GLU A 130 15.37 -3.51 -1.69
N ASN A 131 16.30 -4.33 -1.20
CA ASN A 131 17.47 -4.80 -1.95
C ASN A 131 17.06 -5.55 -3.24
N ASP A 132 17.84 -5.43 -4.32
CA ASP A 132 17.65 -6.16 -5.58
C ASP A 132 17.82 -7.69 -5.47
N GLU A 133 18.47 -8.17 -4.42
CA GLU A 133 18.57 -9.61 -4.12
C GLU A 133 17.24 -10.21 -3.64
N GLU A 134 16.33 -9.38 -3.13
CA GLU A 134 15.01 -9.83 -2.70
C GLU A 134 14.17 -10.24 -3.93
N PRO A 135 13.36 -11.32 -3.85
CA PRO A 135 12.48 -11.70 -4.94
C PRO A 135 11.53 -10.57 -5.36
N ILE A 136 11.27 -10.46 -6.67
CA ILE A 136 10.32 -9.48 -7.23
C ILE A 136 8.93 -9.63 -6.59
N SER A 137 8.53 -10.86 -6.28
CA SER A 137 7.27 -11.17 -5.61
C SER A 137 7.47 -12.28 -4.58
N LYS A 138 6.89 -12.11 -3.40
CA LYS A 138 6.99 -13.03 -2.26
C LYS A 138 5.61 -13.37 -1.72
N ALA A 139 5.52 -14.51 -1.04
CA ALA A 139 4.31 -14.85 -0.30
C ALA A 139 4.00 -13.77 0.74
N VAL A 140 2.71 -13.52 0.95
CA VAL A 140 2.24 -12.62 1.99
C VAL A 140 2.74 -13.09 3.36
N PRO A 141 3.32 -12.20 4.18
CA PRO A 141 3.69 -12.52 5.54
C PRO A 141 2.45 -12.96 6.32
N LYS A 142 2.52 -14.10 7.01
CA LYS A 142 1.39 -14.60 7.81
C LYS A 142 0.94 -13.50 8.76
N GLN A 143 -0.35 -13.15 8.77
CA GLN A 143 -0.91 -12.17 9.71
C GLN A 143 -0.40 -12.51 11.12
N SER A 144 0.28 -11.55 11.75
CA SER A 144 0.56 -11.64 13.17
C SER A 144 -0.80 -11.67 13.86
N LYS A 145 -1.16 -12.81 14.46
CA LYS A 145 -2.41 -12.95 15.21
C LYS A 145 -2.55 -11.74 16.13
N ALA A 146 -3.65 -11.00 15.93
CA ALA A 146 -4.10 -9.99 16.89
C ALA A 146 -4.48 -10.66 18.21
#